data_AF-A0A5K0VYL1-F1
#
_entry.id   AF-A0A5K0VYL1-F1
#
_cell.length_a   1.000
_cell.length_b   1.000
_cell.length_c   1.000
_cell.angle_alpha   90.00
_cell.angle_beta   90.00
_cell.angle_gamma   90.00
#
_symmetry.space_group_name_H-M   'P 1'
#
loop_
_entity.id
_entity.type
_entity.pdbx_description
1 polymer ?
#
loop_
_entity_poly.entity_id
_entity_poly.type
_entity_poly.pdbx_seq_one_letter_code
_entity_poly.pdbx_strand_id
1 'polypeptide(L)'
;AYQLQTDLFKSGEFEWQGDAYSWKINRSSVPNTRFVEFVTSPNNPDGQLNRAVLKGPNTTTIHDHAYYWPHFTAISEPADDDVMLFTMSKLTGHAGSRLG
;
A
#
# COMPACT_ATOMS: atom_id res chain seq x y z
N ALA A 1 7.73 2.91 -6.32
CA ALA A 1 7.79 4.22 -5.63
C ALA A 1 8.14 4.04 -4.16
N TYR A 2 7.40 3.20 -3.42
CA TYR A 2 7.60 2.97 -1.99
C TYR A 2 9.05 2.66 -1.59
N GLN A 3 9.68 1.64 -2.19
CA GLN A 3 11.09 1.32 -1.90
C GLN A 3 12.02 2.54 -1.96
N LEU A 4 12.00 3.28 -3.06
CA LEU A 4 12.89 4.43 -3.25
C LEU A 4 12.67 5.51 -2.17
N GLN A 5 11.42 5.76 -1.78
CA GLN A 5 11.12 6.74 -0.74
C GLN A 5 11.55 6.25 0.64
N THR A 6 11.28 4.99 0.97
CA THR A 6 11.71 4.35 2.22
C THR A 6 13.23 4.36 2.35
N ASP A 7 13.95 4.04 1.27
CA ASP A 7 15.42 4.04 1.24
C ASP A 7 16.03 5.44 1.27
N LEU A 8 15.29 6.47 0.83
CA LEU A 8 15.73 7.86 0.91
C LEU A 8 15.65 8.39 2.35
N PHE A 9 14.55 8.10 3.05
CA PHE A 9 14.29 8.60 4.41
C PHE A 9 14.75 7.62 5.50
N LYS A 10 16.01 7.18 5.46
CA LYS A 10 16.57 6.24 6.44
C LYS A 10 16.71 6.86 7.85
N SER A 11 15.71 6.65 8.70
CA SER A 11 15.69 7.16 10.09
C SER A 11 16.20 6.16 11.14
N GLY A 12 16.51 4.91 10.77
CA GLY A 12 16.83 3.82 11.71
C GLY A 12 15.62 3.22 12.42
N GLU A 13 14.45 3.85 12.33
CA GLU A 13 13.19 3.35 12.90
C GLU A 13 12.46 2.38 11.97
N PHE A 14 12.75 2.43 10.67
CA PHE A 14 12.18 1.57 9.65
C PHE A 14 13.20 1.25 8.55
N GLU A 15 12.95 0.17 7.84
CA GLU A 15 13.75 -0.29 6.71
C GLU A 15 12.87 -0.98 5.66
N TRP A 16 13.30 -0.91 4.39
CA TRP A 16 12.62 -1.62 3.31
C TRP A 16 12.94 -3.12 3.39
N GLN A 17 11.90 -3.93 3.59
CA GLN A 17 12.03 -5.39 3.71
C GLN A 17 11.63 -6.17 2.45
N GLY A 18 11.30 -5.49 1.35
CA GLY A 18 10.93 -6.14 0.09
C GLY A 18 9.48 -6.57 0.01
N ASP A 19 9.24 -7.65 -0.75
CA ASP A 19 7.91 -8.12 -1.13
C ASP A 19 7.14 -8.74 0.06
N ALA A 20 5.90 -8.27 0.27
CA ALA A 20 5.04 -8.73 1.34
C ALA A 20 4.67 -10.23 1.21
N TYR A 21 4.55 -10.75 -0.01
CA TYR A 21 4.22 -12.16 -0.22
C TYR A 21 5.34 -13.10 0.28
N SER A 22 6.59 -12.69 0.07
CA SER A 22 7.78 -13.39 0.59
C SER A 22 7.76 -13.49 2.14
N TRP A 23 7.26 -12.46 2.82
CA TRP A 23 7.13 -12.45 4.29
C TRP A 23 5.94 -13.24 4.80
N LYS A 24 4.88 -13.39 4.02
CA LYS A 24 3.74 -14.25 4.40
C LYS A 24 4.19 -15.69 4.71
N ILE A 25 5.16 -16.20 3.97
CA ILE A 25 5.71 -17.55 4.14
C ILE A 25 6.71 -17.59 5.31
N ASN A 26 7.57 -16.57 5.41
CA ASN A 26 8.68 -16.55 6.37
C ASN A 26 8.34 -15.95 7.73
N ARG A 27 7.10 -15.51 7.97
CA ARG A 27 6.73 -14.76 9.18
C ARG A 27 7.07 -15.48 10.50
N SER A 28 7.01 -16.82 10.51
CA SER A 28 7.33 -17.63 11.68
C SER A 28 8.80 -17.56 12.11
N SER A 29 9.72 -17.16 11.21
CA SER A 29 11.14 -16.99 11.55
C SER A 29 11.43 -15.68 12.28
N VAL A 30 10.49 -14.74 12.27
CA VAL A 30 10.65 -13.38 12.85
C VAL A 30 9.40 -12.94 13.65
N PRO A 31 9.05 -13.66 14.74
CA PRO A 31 7.76 -13.48 15.43
C PRO A 31 7.56 -12.09 16.04
N ASN A 32 8.64 -11.39 16.37
CA ASN A 32 8.61 -10.07 17.03
C ASN A 32 8.76 -8.90 16.05
N THR A 33 8.90 -9.17 14.75
CA THR A 33 9.05 -8.11 13.74
C THR A 33 7.70 -7.51 13.38
N ARG A 34 7.62 -6.18 13.43
CA ARG A 34 6.47 -5.39 12.99
C ARG A 34 6.62 -5.06 11.52
N PHE A 35 5.53 -5.16 10.78
CA PHE A 35 5.49 -4.86 9.35
C PHE A 35 4.51 -3.74 9.06
N VAL A 36 4.90 -2.87 8.13
CA VAL A 36 3.98 -1.95 7.45
C VAL A 36 3.87 -2.42 6.01
N GLU A 37 2.67 -2.86 5.61
CA GLU A 37 2.39 -3.31 4.25
C GLU A 37 1.71 -2.19 3.47
N PHE A 38 2.28 -1.80 2.33
CA PHE A 38 1.62 -0.93 1.36
C PHE A 38 0.81 -1.78 0.38
N VAL A 39 -0.51 -1.60 0.39
CA VAL A 39 -1.46 -2.33 -0.47
C VAL A 39 -1.98 -1.38 -1.54
N THR A 40 -1.57 -1.53 -2.79
CA THR A 40 -2.07 -0.70 -3.89
C THR A 40 -3.23 -1.40 -4.59
N SER A 41 -4.42 -0.80 -4.59
CA SER A 41 -5.63 -1.42 -5.14
C SER A 41 -6.56 -0.37 -5.75
N PRO A 42 -6.73 -0.32 -7.09
CA PRO A 42 -6.06 -1.10 -8.12
C PRO A 42 -4.55 -0.92 -8.12
N ASN A 43 -3.83 -2.01 -8.38
CA ASN A 43 -2.38 -2.07 -8.34
C ASN A 43 -1.73 -1.37 -9.54
N ASN A 44 -0.49 -0.93 -9.35
CA ASN A 44 0.38 -0.39 -10.39
C ASN A 44 1.57 -1.35 -10.59
N PRO A 45 1.78 -1.97 -11.77
CA PRO A 45 1.24 -1.54 -13.07
C PRO A 45 0.04 -2.34 -13.62
N ASP A 46 -0.37 -3.44 -13.00
CA ASP A 46 -1.30 -4.40 -13.63
C ASP A 46 -2.80 -4.13 -13.40
N GLY A 47 -3.17 -3.16 -12.57
CA GLY A 47 -4.55 -2.78 -12.31
C GLY A 47 -5.35 -3.77 -11.45
N GLN A 48 -4.72 -4.77 -10.84
CA GLN A 48 -5.44 -5.76 -10.04
C GLN A 48 -5.93 -5.19 -8.70
N LEU A 49 -7.11 -5.64 -8.25
CA LEU A 49 -7.65 -5.30 -6.95
C LEU A 49 -6.97 -6.14 -5.86
N ASN A 50 -5.84 -5.65 -5.35
CA ASN A 50 -5.08 -6.32 -4.30
C ASN A 50 -5.73 -6.17 -2.92
N ARG A 51 -5.41 -7.11 -2.05
CA ARG A 51 -5.73 -7.10 -0.62
C ARG A 51 -4.45 -7.37 0.18
N ALA A 52 -4.43 -6.94 1.44
CA ALA A 52 -3.32 -7.21 2.33
C ALA A 52 -3.01 -8.71 2.43
N VAL A 53 -1.73 -9.07 2.33
CA VAL A 53 -1.27 -10.46 2.42
C VAL A 53 -0.69 -10.81 3.78
N LEU A 54 -0.15 -9.83 4.51
CA LEU A 54 0.30 -9.99 5.88
C LEU A 54 -0.87 -9.83 6.84
N LYS A 55 -0.90 -10.64 7.89
CA LYS A 55 -1.95 -10.64 8.90
C LYS A 55 -1.35 -10.70 10.31
N GLY A 56 -2.14 -10.28 11.28
CA GLY A 56 -1.85 -10.39 12.70
C GLY A 56 -1.52 -9.05 13.38
N PRO A 57 -1.36 -9.06 14.72
CA PRO A 57 -1.28 -7.85 15.53
C PRO A 57 0.02 -7.03 15.30
N ASN A 58 1.05 -7.65 14.74
CA ASN A 58 2.32 -7.01 14.41
C ASN A 58 2.37 -6.56 12.93
N THR A 59 1.21 -6.29 12.32
CA THR A 59 1.10 -5.81 10.94
C THR A 59 0.16 -4.62 10.90
N THR A 60 0.59 -3.56 10.24
CA THR A 60 -0.26 -2.41 9.87
C THR A 60 -0.30 -2.33 8.36
N THR A 61 -1.46 -2.04 7.79
CA THR A 61 -1.64 -1.90 6.34
C THR A 61 -1.94 -0.45 5.99
N ILE A 62 -1.40 0.01 4.86
CA ILE A 62 -1.70 1.31 4.26
C ILE A 62 -2.22 1.05 2.86
N HIS A 63 -3.49 1.36 2.64
CA HIS A 63 -4.16 1.12 1.37
C HIS A 63 -4.04 2.34 0.45
N ASP A 64 -3.33 2.18 -0.65
CA ASP A 64 -3.21 3.18 -1.70
C ASP A 64 -4.30 2.96 -2.75
N HIS A 65 -5.33 3.80 -2.66
CA HIS A 65 -6.49 3.84 -3.53
C HIS A 65 -6.41 4.97 -4.55
N ALA A 66 -5.21 5.40 -4.95
CA ALA A 66 -5.03 6.40 -5.99
C ALA A 66 -5.85 6.09 -7.27
N TYR A 67 -5.96 4.81 -7.63
CA TYR A 67 -6.71 4.35 -8.81
C TYR A 67 -8.11 3.78 -8.48
N TYR A 68 -8.61 3.82 -7.25
CA TYR A 68 -9.92 3.21 -6.89
C TYR A 68 -11.09 4.12 -7.27
N TRP A 69 -11.20 4.40 -8.57
CA TRP A 69 -12.21 5.25 -9.17
C TRP A 69 -12.83 4.55 -10.39
N PRO A 70 -14.08 4.87 -10.76
CA PRO A 70 -14.76 4.27 -11.92
C PRO A 70 -14.01 4.39 -13.25
N HIS A 71 -13.04 5.31 -13.35
CA HIS A 71 -12.16 5.45 -14.51
C HIS A 71 -11.20 4.26 -14.72
N PHE A 72 -10.83 3.55 -13.65
CA PHE A 72 -9.81 2.50 -13.68
C PHE A 72 -10.34 1.12 -13.30
N THR A 73 -11.39 1.06 -12.48
CA THR A 73 -11.95 -0.21 -12.01
C THR A 73 -13.44 -0.10 -11.70
N ALA A 74 -14.14 -1.22 -11.73
CA ALA A 74 -15.49 -1.30 -11.19
C ALA A 74 -15.44 -1.17 -9.66
N ILE A 75 -16.35 -0.38 -9.10
CA ILE A 75 -16.48 -0.24 -7.65
C ILE A 75 -17.35 -1.39 -7.14
N SER A 76 -16.71 -2.44 -6.64
CA SER A 76 -17.40 -3.62 -6.11
C SER A 76 -17.98 -3.39 -4.71
N GLU A 77 -17.28 -2.60 -3.89
CA GLU A 77 -17.66 -2.28 -2.52
C GLU A 77 -17.04 -0.93 -2.09
N PRO A 78 -17.67 -0.19 -1.15
CA PRO A 78 -17.01 0.95 -0.51
C PRO A 78 -15.69 0.52 0.15
N ALA A 79 -14.65 1.36 0.07
CA ALA A 79 -13.41 1.12 0.80
C ALA A 79 -13.61 1.36 2.30
N ASP A 80 -13.11 0.44 3.13
CA ASP A 80 -13.31 0.42 4.59
C ASP A 80 -12.06 -0.16 5.28
N ASP A 81 -10.89 0.40 4.95
CA ASP A 81 -9.60 0.02 5.52
C ASP A 81 -9.11 1.06 6.55
N ASP A 82 -8.30 0.63 7.53
CA ASP A 82 -7.85 1.47 8.66
C ASP A 82 -7.13 2.76 8.22
N VAL A 83 -6.27 2.65 7.20
CA VAL A 83 -5.54 3.78 6.62
C VAL A 83 -5.65 3.72 5.11
N MET A 84 -6.31 4.71 4.53
CA MET A 84 -6.56 4.81 3.09
C MET A 84 -5.98 6.11 2.52
N LEU A 85 -5.33 6.00 1.35
CA LEU A 85 -4.75 7.12 0.62
C LEU A 85 -5.51 7.33 -0.70
N PHE A 86 -5.83 8.58 -0.98
CA PHE A 86 -6.43 9.02 -2.24
C PHE A 86 -5.59 10.16 -2.83
N THR A 87 -5.87 10.55 -4.08
CA THR A 87 -5.24 11.74 -4.67
C THR A 87 -6.06 12.37 -5.78
N MET A 88 -6.04 13.70 -5.85
CA MET A 88 -6.61 14.46 -6.97
C MET A 88 -5.91 14.13 -8.30
N SER A 89 -4.66 13.69 -8.26
CA SER A 89 -3.83 13.43 -9.44
C SER A 89 -4.45 12.39 -10.37
N LYS A 90 -5.12 11.39 -9.79
CA LYS A 90 -5.72 10.26 -10.52
C LYS A 90 -7.24 10.35 -10.58
N LEU A 91 -7.87 11.04 -9.62
CA LEU A 91 -9.29 11.34 -9.67
C LEU A 91 -9.64 12.37 -10.76
N THR A 92 -8.96 13.52 -10.79
CA THR A 92 -9.32 14.66 -11.66
C THR A 92 -8.23 15.06 -12.66
N GLY A 93 -7.06 14.41 -12.62
CA GLY A 93 -5.91 14.76 -13.46
C GLY A 93 -5.06 15.94 -12.96
N HIS A 94 -5.42 16.58 -11.82
CA HIS A 94 -4.71 17.74 -11.27
C HIS A 94 -3.43 17.35 -10.50
N ALA A 95 -2.52 16.62 -11.14
CA ALA A 95 -1.26 16.19 -10.52
C ALA A 95 -0.33 17.37 -10.13
N GLY A 96 -0.52 18.54 -10.74
CA GLY A 96 0.21 19.77 -10.42
C GLY A 96 -0.14 20.37 -9.06
N SER A 97 -1.33 20.08 -8.52
CA SER A 97 -1.77 20.60 -7.21
C SER A 97 -1.07 19.94 -6.03
N ARG A 98 -0.47 18.76 -6.24
CA ARG A 98 0.24 17.98 -5.20
C ARG A 98 -0.63 17.69 -3.96
N LEU A 99 -1.93 17.41 -4.18
CA LEU A 99 -2.90 17.13 -3.13
C LEU A 99 -3.29 15.64 -3.09
N GLY A 100 -3.18 15.06 -1.90
CA GLY A 100 -3.61 13.71 -1.52
C GLY A 100 -4.77 13.81 -0.54
#